data_AF-A0A8S2X8B5-F1
#
_entry.id   AF-A0A8S2X8B5-F1
#
_cell.length_a   1.000
_cell.length_b   1.000
_cell.length_c   1.000
_cell.angle_alpha   90.00
_cell.angle_beta   90.00
_cell.angle_gamma   90.00
#
_symmetry.space_group_name_H-M   'P 1'
#
loop_
_entity.id
_entity.type
_entity.pdbx_description
1 polymer ?
#
loop_
_entity_poly.entity_id
_entity_poly.type
_entity_poly.pdbx_seq_one_letter_code
_entity_poly.pdbx_strand_id
1 'polypeptide(L)' 'MSEIPIHIRHCILYEFQLGNNASAAARNICATLAEDAAADRTCRDWFKRFREGDMSLEDRLKSERPLEFDIERLKI' A
#
# COMPACT_ATOMS: atom_id res chain seq x y z
N MET A 1 10.90 -1.22 -2.88
CA MET A 1 10.27 -0.23 -1.98
C MET A 1 9.91 -0.99 -0.73
N SER A 2 10.33 -0.48 0.42
CA SER A 2 10.16 -1.09 1.74
C SER A 2 8.76 -1.68 1.89
N GLU A 3 8.69 -2.98 2.15
CA GLU A 3 7.43 -3.64 2.46
C GLU A 3 6.87 -2.99 3.71
N ILE A 4 5.71 -2.34 3.58
CA ILE A 4 4.98 -1.85 4.75
C ILE A 4 4.43 -3.08 5.44
N PRO A 5 4.77 -3.32 6.72
CA PRO A 5 4.30 -4.51 7.41
C PRO A 5 2.77 -4.62 7.37
N ILE A 6 2.25 -5.84 7.24
CA ILE A 6 0.80 -6.09 7.14
C ILE A 6 0.00 -5.51 8.31
N HIS A 7 0.61 -5.40 9.49
CA HIS A 7 -0.03 -4.78 10.66
C HIS A 7 -0.21 -3.27 10.49
N ILE A 8 0.72 -2.57 9.83
CA ILE A 8 0.56 -1.14 9.50
C ILE A 8 -0.60 -0.95 8.53
N ARG A 9 -0.74 -1.82 7.52
CA ARG A 9 -1.86 -1.76 6.56
C ARG A 9 -3.21 -1.94 7.25
N HIS A 10 -3.30 -2.87 8.22
CA HIS A 10 -4.48 -3.02 9.07
C HIS A 10 -4.79 -1.74 9.86
N CYS A 11 -3.78 -1.09 10.46
CA CYS A 11 -3.98 0.18 11.16
C CYS A 11 -4.48 1.28 10.21
N ILE A 12 -3.95 1.37 8.99
CA ILE A 12 -4.41 2.34 7.99
C ILE A 12 -5.89 2.08 7.62
N LEU A 13 -6.29 0.82 7.44
CA LEU A 13 -7.69 0.45 7.20
C LEU A 13 -8.60 0.81 8.38
N TYR A 14 -8.15 0.54 9.60
CA TYR A 14 -8.87 0.92 10.81
C TYR A 14 -9.11 2.43 10.90
N GLU A 15 -8.07 3.25 10.70
CA GLU A 15 -8.18 4.71 10.68
C GLU A 15 -9.13 5.21 9.57
N PHE A 16 -9.11 4.56 8.40
CA PHE A 16 -10.06 4.86 7.32
C PHE A 16 -11.51 4.58 7.74
N GLN A 17 -11.77 3.45 8.39
CA GLN A 17 -13.10 3.07 8.89
C GLN A 17 -13.60 3.98 10.02
N LEU A 18 -12.68 4.55 10.82
CA LEU A 18 -13.01 5.60 11.78
C LEU A 18 -13.41 6.95 11.13
N GLY A 19 -13.24 7.10 9.81
CA GLY A 19 -13.55 8.33 9.10
C GLY A 19 -12.45 9.40 9.21
N ASN A 20 -11.27 9.03 9.69
CA ASN A 20 -10.12 9.95 9.67
C ASN A 20 -9.69 10.22 8.24
N ASN A 21 -8.89 11.27 8.04
CA ASN A 21 -8.20 11.50 6.76
C ASN A 21 -6.78 10.90 6.80
N ALA A 22 -6.16 10.72 5.63
CA ALA A 22 -4.87 10.04 5.52
C ALA A 22 -3.73 10.69 6.34
N SER A 23 -3.72 12.02 6.45
CA SER A 23 -2.69 12.73 7.23
C SER A 23 -2.91 12.59 8.73
N ALA A 24 -4.17 12.57 9.19
CA ALA A 24 -4.50 12.24 10.58
C ALA A 24 -4.13 10.78 10.89
N ALA A 25 -4.47 9.85 10.00
CA ALA A 25 -4.11 8.43 10.14
C ALA A 25 -2.59 8.23 10.26
N ALA A 26 -1.79 8.86 9.39
CA ALA A 26 -0.33 8.78 9.46
C ALA A 26 0.20 9.27 10.81
N ARG A 27 -0.30 10.43 11.30
CA ARG A 27 0.09 10.97 12.61
C ARG A 27 -0.30 10.05 13.76
N ASN A 28 -1.52 9.50 13.73
CA ASN A 28 -2.00 8.59 14.76
C ASN A 28 -1.12 7.33 14.78
N ILE A 29 -0.92 6.68 13.63
CA ILE A 29 -0.10 5.47 13.52
C ILE A 29 1.33 5.71 13.99
N CYS A 30 1.95 6.81 13.57
CA CYS A 30 3.31 7.14 13.97
C CYS A 30 3.43 7.46 15.47
N ALA A 31 2.40 8.05 16.07
CA ALA A 31 2.36 8.30 17.51
C ALA A 31 2.20 7.02 18.34
N THR A 32 1.48 6.01 17.83
CA THR A 32 1.18 4.78 18.58
C THR A 32 2.21 3.66 18.38
N LEU A 33 2.81 3.56 17.19
CA LEU A 33 3.68 2.41 16.82
C LEU A 33 5.17 2.78 16.76
N ALA A 34 5.53 3.76 15.93
CA ALA A 34 6.89 4.30 15.79
C ALA A 34 6.86 5.57 14.92
N GLU A 35 7.78 6.52 15.12
CA GLU A 35 7.79 7.82 14.43
C GLU A 35 7.77 7.71 12.90
N ASP A 36 8.30 6.63 12.33
CA ASP A 36 8.40 6.34 10.90
C ASP A 36 7.52 5.17 10.43
N ALA A 37 6.60 4.68 11.28
CA ALA A 37 5.78 3.50 11.02
C ALA A 37 4.93 3.60 9.74
N ALA A 38 4.42 4.80 9.42
CA ALA A 38 3.64 5.04 8.21
C ALA A 38 3.91 6.42 7.61
N ALA A 39 4.45 6.45 6.39
CA ALA A 39 4.57 7.69 5.64
C ALA A 39 3.18 8.24 5.23
N ASP A 40 3.03 9.57 5.19
CA ASP A 40 1.80 10.23 4.72
C ASP A 40 1.42 9.78 3.30
N ARG A 41 2.41 9.69 2.39
CA ARG A 41 2.22 9.18 1.02
C ARG A 41 1.64 7.77 1.00
N THR A 42 2.13 6.89 1.87
CA THR A 42 1.63 5.53 2.03
C THR A 42 0.16 5.53 2.44
N CYS A 43 -0.19 6.32 3.46
CA CYS A 43 -1.58 6.41 3.92
C CYS A 43 -2.50 6.93 2.82
N ARG A 44 -2.07 7.91 2.02
CA ARG A 44 -2.85 8.44 0.89
C ARG A 44 -3.08 7.40 -0.20
N ASP A 45 -2.06 6.65 -0.58
CA ASP A 45 -2.14 5.61 -1.61
C ASP A 45 -3.14 4.51 -1.19
N TRP A 46 -3.07 4.08 0.09
CA TRP A 46 -4.02 3.12 0.66
C TRP A 46 -5.45 3.67 0.77
N PHE A 47 -5.61 4.91 1.23
CA PHE A 47 -6.92 5.55 1.33
C PHE A 47 -7.59 5.70 -0.04
N LYS A 48 -6.82 6.02 -1.08
CA LYS A 48 -7.33 6.04 -2.45
C LYS A 48 -7.89 4.68 -2.84
N ARG A 49 -7.14 3.62 -2.55
CA ARG A 49 -7.56 2.23 -2.82
C ARG A 49 -8.83 1.84 -2.06
N PHE A 50 -8.94 2.17 -0.77
CA PHE A 50 -10.13 1.89 0.02
C PHE A 50 -11.37 2.66 -0.48
N ARG A 51 -11.20 3.89 -0.97
CA ARG A 51 -12.28 4.65 -1.62
C ARG A 51 -12.74 4.05 -2.95
N GLU A 52 -11.86 3.34 -3.64
CA GLU A 52 -12.18 2.54 -4.84
C GLU A 52 -12.90 1.23 -4.49
N GLY A 53 -13.10 0.93 -3.19
CA GLY A 53 -13.78 -0.27 -2.69
C GLY A 53 -12.88 -1.48 -2.49
N ASP A 54 -11.58 -1.36 -2.80
CA ASP A 54 -10.62 -2.45 -2.60
C ASP A 54 -10.05 -2.41 -1.17
N MET A 55 -10.61 -3.25 -0.31
CA MET A 55 -10.18 -3.40 1.09
C MET A 55 -9.08 -4.46 1.30
N SER A 56 -8.54 -5.05 0.22
CA SER A 56 -7.46 -6.04 0.35
C SER A 56 -6.18 -5.39 0.86
N LEU A 57 -5.56 -5.99 1.87
CA LEU A 57 -4.29 -5.53 2.46
C LEU A 57 -3.05 -6.13 1.77
N GLU A 58 -3.26 -6.99 0.79
CA GLU A 58 -2.18 -7.49 -0.07
C GLU A 58 -1.76 -6.39 -1.03
N ASP A 59 -0.48 -6.34 -1.41
CA ASP A 59 -0.11 -5.46 -2.50
C ASP A 59 -0.85 -5.89 -3.76
N ARG A 60 -1.32 -4.94 -4.57
CA ARG A 60 -1.77 -5.29 -5.92
C ARG A 60 -0.59 -6.01 -6.57
N LEU A 61 -0.78 -7.27 -6.96
CA LEU A 61 0.18 -7.95 -7.83
C LEU A 61 0.54 -6.94 -8.91
N LYS A 62 1.80 -6.51 -8.93
CA LYS A 62 2.31 -5.70 -10.04
C LYS A 62 1.87 -6.48 -11.26
N SER A 63 1.09 -5.87 -12.16
CA SER A 63 0.92 -6.46 -13.48
C SER A 63 2.34 -6.79 -13.92
N GLU A 64 2.67 -8.07 -14.01
CA GLU A 64 3.86 -8.48 -14.70
C GLU A 64 3.69 -7.81 -16.05
N ARG A 65 4.51 -6.80 -16.34
CA ARG A 65 4.63 -6.34 -17.71
C ARG A 65 4.83 -7.63 -18.49
N PRO A 66 4.03 -7.93 -19.53
CA PRO A 66 4.33 -9.06 -20.39
C PRO A 66 5.79 -8.85 -20.78
N LEU A 67 6.68 -9.69 -20.25
CA LEU A 67 8.00 -9.82 -20.78
C LEU A 67 7.74 -10.47 -22.12
N GLU A 68 7.54 -9.64 -23.13
CA GLU A 68 7.68 -10.02 -24.53
C GLU A 68 9.16 -10.40 -24.68
N PHE A 69 9.51 -11.58 -24.16
CA PHE A 69 10.74 -12.25 -24.51
C PHE A 69 10.55 -12.57 -25.98
N ASP A 70 11.28 -11.84 -26.82
CA ASP A 70 11.52 -12.21 -28.21
C ASP A 70 12.20 -13.59 -28.23
N ILE A 71 11.39 -14.65 -28.16
CA ILE A 71 11.83 -16.05 -28.33
C ILE A 71 12.47 -16.21 -29.73
N GLU A 72 12.17 -15.30 -30.67
CA GLU A 72 12.76 -15.23 -32.01
C GLU A 72 14.29 -15.05 -32.06
N ARG A 73 14.96 -14.67 -30.96
CA ARG A 73 16.43 -14.50 -30.92
C ARG A 73 17.21 -15.68 -30.34
N LEU A 74 16.54 -16.72 -29.83
CA LEU A 74 17.18 -17.97 -29.40
C LEU A 74 17.17 -18.99 -30.54
N LYS A 75 17.86 -18.67 -31.64
CA LYS A 75 18.34 -19.69 -32.58
C LYS A 75 19.72 -20.14 -32.10
N ILE A 76 19.77 -21.30 -31.44
CA ILE A 76 20.98 -22.12 -31.29
C ILE A 76 21.21 -22.88 -32.59
#